data_AF-A0A9P7GPG1-F1
#
_entry.id   AF-A0A9P7GPG1-F1
#
_cell.length_a   1.000
_cell.length_b   1.000
_cell.length_c   1.000
_cell.angle_alpha   90.00
_cell.angle_beta   90.00
_cell.angle_gamma   90.00
#
_symmetry.space_group_name_H-M   'P 1'
#
loop_
_entity.id
_entity.type
_entity.pdbx_description
1 polymer ?
#
loop_
_entity_poly.entity_id
_entity_poly.type
_entity_poly.pdbx_seq_one_letter_code
_entity_poly.pdbx_strand_id
1 'polypeptide(L)'
;MVLQSKFHSNGARTTTPPPSVLPSKLRALRTRKTQRRTRVKGTKCCAEQAAHRVRVAKVPALKTQAPAPTMPVRLPKKLGRPAVREVSREALVAVDKSLVDVHPAYLREGLAAFGPELIKSLSGVRASAPTGAMPTELDITVDTNATAVPSHILAVYGPTTTSSSSPSSSSTSPSRKITLYPVHSLYLAAHCARLPAFPATLPSPSFTPGESSVRCTVPVRPLCLPSPATYPHLSGFLYTQSPEVLLASVLPTPPPASLTHQRHCEDGRAQYVRSLAQTYTPQRLLQHALLLHGVWRNACALGVVVPAFWDTVDLAWGVLLDAIALGTGAQEPVAVQV
;
A
#
# COMPACT_ATOMS: atom_id res chain seq x y z
N MET A 1 -41.14 -54.50 -24.60
CA MET A 1 -42.48 -54.11 -24.10
C MET A 1 -42.33 -53.70 -22.64
N VAL A 2 -42.70 -52.44 -22.32
CA VAL A 2 -43.16 -51.94 -21.00
C VAL A 2 -42.15 -51.94 -19.83
N LEU A 3 -41.50 -50.81 -19.48
CA LEU A 3 -41.95 -49.70 -18.60
C LEU A 3 -42.30 -50.09 -17.15
N GLN A 4 -41.53 -49.56 -16.19
CA GLN A 4 -41.94 -48.92 -14.91
C GLN A 4 -40.66 -48.61 -14.10
N SER A 5 -40.21 -47.37 -13.96
CA SER A 5 -40.73 -46.28 -13.11
C SER A 5 -40.84 -46.66 -11.62
N LYS A 6 -39.94 -46.09 -10.81
CA LYS A 6 -40.22 -45.50 -9.49
C LYS A 6 -39.00 -44.71 -8.98
N PHE A 7 -38.98 -43.43 -9.31
CA PHE A 7 -38.37 -42.39 -8.47
C PHE A 7 -39.21 -42.28 -7.18
N HIS A 8 -38.56 -42.05 -6.03
CA HIS A 8 -38.94 -41.15 -4.92
C HIS A 8 -37.98 -41.38 -3.74
N SER A 9 -37.18 -40.38 -3.38
CA SER A 9 -37.01 -39.93 -1.98
C SER A 9 -36.06 -38.73 -1.94
N ASN A 10 -36.64 -37.56 -1.65
CA ASN A 10 -35.98 -36.30 -1.34
C ASN A 10 -35.30 -36.40 0.03
N GLY A 11 -33.97 -36.46 0.05
CA GLY A 11 -33.17 -36.19 1.24
C GLY A 11 -32.78 -34.72 1.29
N ALA A 12 -33.59 -33.89 1.98
CA ALA A 12 -33.23 -32.52 2.29
C ALA A 12 -32.04 -32.50 3.27
N ARG A 13 -30.81 -32.34 2.74
CA ARG A 13 -29.64 -32.04 3.57
C ARG A 13 -29.72 -30.58 3.99
N THR A 14 -30.13 -30.35 5.24
CA THR A 14 -29.86 -29.13 5.98
C THR A 14 -28.36 -29.04 6.25
N THR A 15 -27.61 -28.51 5.28
CA THR A 15 -26.22 -28.11 5.50
C THR A 15 -26.22 -26.86 6.38
N THR A 16 -25.99 -27.05 7.67
CA THR A 16 -25.63 -25.96 8.57
C THR A 16 -24.32 -25.34 8.07
N PRO A 17 -24.27 -24.02 7.81
CA PRO A 17 -23.02 -23.38 7.44
C PRO A 17 -22.01 -23.52 8.59
N PRO A 18 -20.72 -23.74 8.31
CA PRO A 18 -19.71 -23.81 9.36
C PRO A 18 -19.75 -22.54 10.21
N PRO A 19 -19.56 -22.63 11.53
CA PRO A 19 -19.54 -21.47 12.40
C PRO A 19 -18.50 -20.48 11.89
N SER A 20 -18.95 -19.27 11.53
CA SER A 20 -18.08 -18.18 11.05
C SER A 20 -17.06 -17.82 12.12
N VAL A 21 -15.82 -18.31 12.03
CA VAL A 21 -14.72 -18.08 13.00
C VAL A 21 -14.10 -16.68 12.87
N LEU A 22 -14.70 -15.77 12.08
CA LEU A 22 -14.21 -14.39 12.00
C LEU A 22 -14.11 -13.77 13.41
N PRO A 23 -13.02 -13.04 13.73
CA PRO A 23 -12.87 -12.32 14.98
C PRO A 23 -14.13 -11.54 15.34
N SER A 24 -14.52 -11.52 16.61
CA SER A 24 -15.72 -10.84 17.10
C SER A 24 -15.80 -9.38 16.64
N LYS A 25 -14.65 -8.70 16.55
CA LYS A 25 -14.51 -7.33 16.00
C LYS A 25 -14.89 -7.22 14.52
N LEU A 26 -14.60 -8.24 13.70
CA LEU A 26 -15.01 -8.30 12.28
C LEU A 26 -16.47 -8.75 12.12
N ARG A 27 -17.02 -9.56 13.05
CA ARG A 27 -18.45 -9.93 13.05
C ARG A 27 -19.35 -8.71 13.25
N ALA A 28 -18.95 -7.78 14.12
CA ALA A 28 -19.67 -6.52 14.34
C ALA A 28 -19.74 -5.63 13.07
N LEU A 29 -18.76 -5.74 12.17
CA LEU A 29 -18.80 -5.04 10.87
C LEU A 29 -19.79 -5.69 9.90
N ARG A 30 -19.92 -7.02 9.94
CA ARG A 30 -20.80 -7.78 9.03
C ARG A 30 -22.29 -7.52 9.30
N THR A 31 -22.69 -7.29 10.55
CA THR A 31 -24.10 -7.01 10.90
C THR A 31 -24.55 -5.60 10.48
N ARG A 32 -23.64 -4.62 10.38
CA ARG A 32 -23.97 -3.25 9.93
C ARG A 32 -24.21 -3.14 8.41
N LYS A 33 -23.70 -4.10 7.63
CA LYS A 33 -23.72 -4.05 6.16
C LYS A 33 -25.11 -4.27 5.55
N THR A 34 -26.05 -4.89 6.29
CA THR A 34 -27.38 -5.23 5.77
C THR A 34 -28.40 -4.07 5.84
N GLN A 35 -28.08 -2.95 6.51
CA GLN A 35 -29.07 -1.92 6.83
C GLN A 35 -28.96 -0.59 6.03
N ARG A 36 -27.98 -0.43 5.13
CA ARG A 36 -27.79 0.84 4.42
C ARG A 36 -27.60 0.67 2.91
N ARG A 37 -28.72 0.43 2.22
CA ARG A 37 -28.91 0.81 0.82
C ARG A 37 -29.84 2.01 0.76
N THR A 38 -29.29 3.22 0.86
CA THR A 38 -30.00 4.44 0.46
C THR A 38 -29.13 5.32 -0.43
N ARG A 39 -29.84 5.94 -1.36
CA ARG A 39 -29.48 6.65 -2.59
C ARG A 39 -28.62 7.89 -2.31
N VAL A 40 -27.42 7.97 -2.89
CA VAL A 40 -26.57 9.17 -2.83
C VAL A 40 -26.78 10.00 -4.10
N LYS A 41 -27.28 11.23 -3.93
CA LYS A 41 -27.31 12.28 -4.97
C LYS A 41 -25.97 13.02 -4.96
N GLY A 42 -25.38 13.20 -6.14
CA GLY A 42 -24.11 13.88 -6.32
C GLY A 42 -24.19 15.38 -5.99
N THR A 43 -23.20 15.87 -5.28
CA THR A 43 -22.99 17.30 -5.00
C THR A 43 -21.68 17.73 -5.65
N LYS A 44 -21.76 18.79 -6.45
CA LYS A 44 -20.64 19.44 -7.13
C LYS A 44 -19.80 20.21 -6.11
N CYS A 45 -18.49 20.09 -6.20
CA CYS A 45 -17.55 20.88 -5.40
C CYS A 45 -17.09 22.09 -6.24
N CYS A 46 -17.35 23.29 -5.71
CA CYS A 46 -16.84 24.55 -6.24
C CYS A 46 -15.39 24.74 -5.80
N ALA A 47 -14.50 25.05 -6.74
CA ALA A 47 -13.16 25.54 -6.48
C ALA A 47 -13.14 27.05 -6.80
N GLU A 48 -13.00 27.88 -5.78
CA GLU A 48 -12.87 29.33 -5.88
C GLU A 48 -11.39 29.71 -5.83
N GLN A 49 -10.96 30.48 -6.82
CA GLN A 49 -9.58 30.82 -7.12
C GLN A 49 -9.18 32.13 -6.43
N ALA A 50 -8.02 32.14 -5.76
CA ALA A 50 -7.36 33.36 -5.30
C ALA A 50 -6.29 33.79 -6.33
N ALA A 51 -6.45 34.97 -6.92
CA ALA A 51 -5.50 35.56 -7.86
C ALA A 51 -4.45 36.40 -7.13
N HIS A 52 -3.18 35.98 -7.15
CA HIS A 52 -2.04 36.76 -6.68
C HIS A 52 -1.25 37.27 -7.89
N ARG A 53 -1.16 38.61 -8.03
CA ARG A 53 -0.33 39.28 -9.06
C ARG A 53 1.15 39.09 -8.72
N VAL A 54 1.90 38.48 -9.64
CA VAL A 54 3.38 38.37 -9.58
C VAL A 54 3.99 39.39 -10.54
N ARG A 55 4.91 40.22 -10.03
CA ARG A 55 5.72 41.16 -10.82
C ARG A 55 6.79 40.39 -11.61
N VAL A 56 6.84 40.62 -12.92
CA VAL A 56 7.83 40.04 -13.83
C VAL A 56 9.13 40.85 -13.73
N ALA A 57 10.17 40.24 -13.16
CA ALA A 57 11.53 40.78 -13.20
C ALA A 57 12.25 40.35 -14.49
N LYS A 58 13.04 41.26 -15.05
CA LYS A 58 13.80 41.12 -16.31
C LYS A 58 14.91 40.08 -16.14
N VAL A 59 14.84 38.98 -16.90
CA VAL A 59 15.80 37.87 -16.87
C VAL A 59 17.07 38.26 -17.66
N PRO A 60 18.27 38.18 -17.08
CA PRO A 60 19.52 38.43 -17.78
C PRO A 60 19.89 37.27 -18.73
N ALA A 61 20.55 37.59 -19.84
CA ALA A 61 20.91 36.67 -20.91
C ALA A 61 21.76 35.48 -20.42
N LEU A 62 21.28 34.25 -20.69
CA LEU A 62 21.97 33.00 -20.37
C LEU A 62 23.26 32.87 -21.19
N LYS A 63 24.38 32.69 -20.49
CA LYS A 63 25.62 32.18 -21.08
C LYS A 63 25.44 30.70 -21.41
N THR A 64 25.74 30.31 -22.65
CA THR A 64 25.72 28.93 -23.15
C THR A 64 26.72 28.07 -22.36
N GLN A 65 26.24 27.32 -21.36
CA GLN A 65 27.03 26.32 -20.64
C GLN A 65 27.16 25.05 -21.49
N ALA A 66 28.38 24.51 -21.53
CA ALA A 66 28.68 23.23 -22.17
C ALA A 66 27.82 22.10 -21.57
N PRO A 67 27.35 21.13 -22.38
CA PRO A 67 26.48 20.05 -21.90
C PRO A 67 27.20 19.22 -20.84
N ALA A 68 26.54 19.03 -19.68
CA ALA A 68 27.08 18.25 -18.58
C ALA A 68 27.27 16.77 -18.98
N PRO A 69 28.32 16.10 -18.46
CA PRO A 69 28.58 14.69 -18.77
C PRO A 69 27.40 13.80 -18.34
N THR A 70 26.90 12.98 -19.27
CA THR A 70 25.81 12.03 -19.04
C THR A 70 26.38 10.69 -18.56
N MET A 71 26.10 10.32 -17.31
CA MET A 71 26.49 9.00 -16.78
C MET A 71 25.42 7.97 -17.16
N PRO A 72 25.77 6.83 -17.80
CA PRO A 72 24.79 5.83 -18.21
C PRO A 72 24.18 5.13 -16.98
N VAL A 73 22.85 5.17 -16.86
CA VAL A 73 22.11 4.47 -15.81
C VAL A 73 21.89 3.02 -16.22
N ARG A 74 22.36 2.06 -15.42
CA ARG A 74 22.11 0.62 -15.61
C ARG A 74 21.01 0.17 -14.68
N LEU A 75 19.92 -0.35 -15.24
CA LEU A 75 18.80 -0.91 -14.48
C LEU A 75 18.79 -2.44 -14.58
N PRO A 76 18.46 -3.17 -13.50
CA PRO A 76 18.33 -4.62 -13.56
C PRO A 76 17.11 -5.01 -14.41
N LYS A 77 17.25 -6.01 -15.29
CA LYS A 77 16.15 -6.50 -16.14
C LYS A 77 14.97 -7.05 -15.33
N LYS A 78 15.25 -7.63 -14.15
CA LYS A 78 14.27 -8.19 -13.23
C LYS A 78 14.58 -7.79 -11.80
N LEU A 79 13.55 -7.66 -10.98
CA LEU A 79 13.70 -7.49 -9.54
C LEU A 79 13.69 -8.87 -8.87
N GLY A 80 14.67 -9.15 -8.02
CA GLY A 80 14.74 -10.42 -7.31
C GLY A 80 13.57 -10.58 -6.34
N ARG A 81 12.90 -11.73 -6.35
CA ARG A 81 11.88 -12.07 -5.35
C ARG A 81 12.56 -12.74 -4.15
N PRO A 82 12.35 -12.27 -2.91
CA PRO A 82 12.84 -12.96 -1.72
C PRO A 82 12.20 -14.35 -1.59
N ALA A 83 12.90 -15.28 -0.94
CA ALA A 83 12.30 -16.55 -0.54
C ALA A 83 11.05 -16.31 0.31
N VAL A 84 9.94 -16.95 -0.07
CA VAL A 84 8.67 -16.84 0.65
C VAL A 84 8.82 -17.50 2.01
N ARG A 85 8.56 -16.74 3.06
CA ARG A 85 8.47 -17.21 4.45
C ARG A 85 7.08 -16.89 4.95
N GLU A 86 6.36 -17.88 5.44
CA GLU A 86 5.03 -17.65 6.00
C GLU A 86 5.11 -16.80 7.29
N VAL A 87 4.03 -16.07 7.59
CA VAL A 87 3.97 -15.20 8.78
C VAL A 87 4.01 -16.00 10.08
N SER A 88 4.64 -15.45 11.11
CA SER A 88 4.71 -16.12 12.41
C SER A 88 3.33 -16.17 13.08
N ARG A 89 2.93 -17.36 13.55
CA ARG A 89 1.71 -17.56 14.35
C ARG A 89 1.74 -16.72 15.63
N GLU A 90 2.91 -16.60 16.25
CA GLU A 90 3.10 -15.77 17.45
C GLU A 90 2.79 -14.30 17.17
N ALA A 91 3.17 -13.78 16.00
CA ALA A 91 2.89 -12.41 15.62
C ALA A 91 1.38 -12.15 15.43
N LEU A 92 0.62 -13.15 14.95
CA LEU A 92 -0.84 -13.08 14.86
C LEU A 92 -1.51 -13.14 16.24
N VAL A 93 -1.07 -14.07 17.09
CA VAL A 93 -1.59 -14.25 18.46
C VAL A 93 -1.31 -13.02 19.33
N ALA A 94 -0.17 -12.35 19.11
CA ALA A 94 0.16 -11.11 19.79
C ALA A 94 -0.82 -9.96 19.45
N VAL A 95 -1.37 -9.94 18.24
CA VAL A 95 -2.39 -8.97 17.83
C VAL A 95 -3.76 -9.34 18.40
N ASP A 96 -4.15 -10.61 18.31
CA ASP A 96 -5.42 -11.11 18.84
C ASP A 96 -5.28 -12.57 19.26
N LYS A 97 -5.42 -12.83 20.57
CA LYS A 97 -5.28 -14.17 21.16
C LYS A 97 -6.29 -15.18 20.60
N SER A 98 -7.43 -14.72 20.08
CA SER A 98 -8.43 -15.61 19.46
C SER A 98 -7.96 -16.23 18.15
N LEU A 99 -6.85 -15.73 17.58
CA LEU A 99 -6.26 -16.25 16.35
C LEU A 99 -5.32 -17.43 16.58
N VAL A 100 -5.23 -17.96 17.80
CA VAL A 100 -4.36 -19.10 18.11
C VAL A 100 -4.56 -20.23 17.11
N ASP A 101 -5.78 -20.66 16.82
CA ASP A 101 -6.07 -21.78 15.91
C ASP A 101 -6.43 -21.39 14.47
N VAL A 102 -6.19 -20.13 14.09
CA VAL A 102 -6.53 -19.63 12.76
C VAL A 102 -5.33 -19.71 11.83
N HIS A 103 -5.47 -20.42 10.71
CA HIS A 103 -4.42 -20.49 9.71
C HIS A 103 -4.22 -19.13 9.01
N PRO A 104 -2.98 -18.65 8.81
CA PRO A 104 -2.73 -17.33 8.22
C PRO A 104 -3.38 -17.12 6.84
N ALA A 105 -3.39 -18.15 6.00
CA ALA A 105 -4.03 -18.07 4.68
C ALA A 105 -5.54 -17.78 4.77
N TYR A 106 -6.26 -18.45 5.68
CA TYR A 106 -7.69 -18.23 5.91
C TYR A 106 -7.96 -16.82 6.43
N LEU A 107 -7.11 -16.34 7.34
CA LEU A 107 -7.20 -14.97 7.85
C LEU A 107 -7.04 -13.94 6.72
N ARG A 108 -6.05 -14.09 5.84
CA ARG A 108 -5.82 -13.18 4.71
C ARG A 108 -7.02 -13.14 3.74
N GLU A 109 -7.62 -14.29 3.46
CA GLU A 109 -8.84 -14.36 2.65
C GLU A 109 -9.99 -13.56 3.29
N GLY A 110 -10.20 -13.74 4.60
CA GLY A 110 -11.18 -12.96 5.35
C GLY A 110 -10.90 -11.45 5.32
N LEU A 111 -9.63 -11.05 5.48
CA LEU A 111 -9.22 -9.64 5.49
C LEU A 111 -9.38 -8.96 4.12
N ALA A 112 -9.25 -9.69 3.00
CA ALA A 112 -9.40 -9.12 1.67
C ALA A 112 -10.78 -8.44 1.48
N ALA A 113 -11.84 -8.98 2.09
CA ALA A 113 -13.20 -8.45 1.99
C ALA A 113 -13.43 -7.12 2.75
N PHE A 114 -12.60 -6.82 3.75
CA PHE A 114 -12.74 -5.62 4.61
C PHE A 114 -11.71 -4.53 4.28
N GLY A 115 -10.66 -4.89 3.55
CA GLY A 115 -9.51 -4.03 3.31
C GLY A 115 -9.82 -2.63 2.77
N PRO A 116 -10.60 -2.49 1.69
CA PRO A 116 -10.96 -1.18 1.14
C PRO A 116 -11.72 -0.27 2.11
N GLU A 117 -12.56 -0.85 2.97
CA GLU A 117 -13.33 -0.12 3.97
C GLU A 117 -12.42 0.33 5.12
N LEU A 118 -11.50 -0.53 5.55
CA LEU A 118 -10.57 -0.24 6.64
C LEU A 118 -9.50 0.77 6.24
N ILE A 119 -8.96 0.74 5.03
CA ILE A 119 -8.01 1.78 4.61
C ILE A 119 -8.70 3.15 4.47
N LYS A 120 -9.98 3.17 4.08
CA LYS A 120 -10.77 4.39 4.05
C LYS A 120 -11.00 4.96 5.46
N SER A 121 -11.16 4.11 6.48
CA SER A 121 -11.31 4.61 7.86
C SER A 121 -10.07 5.36 8.35
N LEU A 122 -8.88 5.00 7.84
CA LEU A 122 -7.62 5.63 8.22
C LEU A 122 -7.48 7.09 7.76
N SER A 123 -8.20 7.53 6.71
CA SER A 123 -8.11 8.93 6.23
C SER A 123 -8.76 9.94 7.17
N GLY A 124 -9.69 9.49 8.02
CA GLY A 124 -10.33 10.31 9.06
C GLY A 124 -9.51 10.44 10.34
N VAL A 125 -8.36 9.77 10.43
CA VAL A 125 -7.51 9.81 11.62
C VAL A 125 -6.69 11.09 11.64
N ARG A 126 -6.62 11.74 12.80
CA ARG A 126 -5.73 12.87 13.08
C ARG A 126 -4.87 12.53 14.27
N ALA A 127 -3.56 12.68 14.13
CA ALA A 127 -2.60 12.46 15.20
C ALA A 127 -2.02 13.80 15.66
N SER A 128 -1.79 13.96 16.97
CA SER A 128 -1.04 15.11 17.47
C SER A 128 0.43 15.03 17.00
N ALA A 129 1.02 16.18 16.66
CA ALA A 129 2.43 16.22 16.31
C ALA A 129 3.28 16.08 17.59
N PRO A 130 4.22 15.13 17.65
CA PRO A 130 5.07 14.98 18.83
C PRO A 130 6.02 16.18 18.96
N THR A 131 6.08 16.80 20.14
CA THR A 131 7.02 17.87 20.48
C THR A 131 8.25 17.27 21.18
N GLY A 132 9.21 16.75 20.41
CA GLY A 132 10.49 16.26 20.94
C GLY A 132 10.81 14.82 20.55
N ALA A 133 11.19 14.00 21.54
CA ALA A 133 11.51 12.59 21.32
C ALA A 133 10.29 11.81 20.80
N MET A 134 10.55 10.70 20.09
CA MET A 134 9.48 9.83 19.61
C MET A 134 8.70 9.25 20.80
N PRO A 135 7.38 9.52 20.92
CA PRO A 135 6.62 8.96 22.01
C PRO A 135 6.33 7.47 21.77
N THR A 136 6.11 6.72 22.84
CA THR A 136 5.70 5.31 22.79
C THR A 136 4.21 5.14 22.51
N GLU A 137 3.43 6.18 22.77
CA GLU A 137 1.98 6.23 22.60
C GLU A 137 1.59 7.60 22.03
N LEU A 138 0.47 7.66 21.30
CA LEU A 138 0.02 8.89 20.68
C LEU A 138 -1.50 9.02 20.76
N ASP A 139 -1.94 10.21 21.16
CA ASP A 139 -3.34 10.58 21.10
C ASP A 139 -3.76 10.87 19.67
N ILE A 140 -4.82 10.17 19.25
CA ILE A 140 -5.43 10.32 17.95
C ILE A 140 -6.91 10.66 18.10
N THR A 141 -7.42 11.40 17.12
CA THR A 141 -8.84 11.66 16.93
C THR A 141 -9.30 10.90 15.69
N VAL A 142 -10.41 10.18 15.80
CA VAL A 142 -10.99 9.35 14.74
C VAL A 142 -12.43 9.75 14.51
N ASP A 143 -12.81 10.01 13.27
CA ASP A 143 -14.20 10.33 12.91
C ASP A 143 -15.16 9.19 13.31
N THR A 144 -16.34 9.49 13.86
CA THR A 144 -17.31 8.44 14.24
C THR A 144 -17.91 7.68 13.06
N ASN A 145 -17.75 8.21 11.84
CA ASN A 145 -18.08 7.51 10.60
C ASN A 145 -17.04 6.43 10.23
N ALA A 146 -15.90 6.36 10.93
CA ALA A 146 -14.90 5.32 10.74
C ALA A 146 -15.49 3.96 11.09
N THR A 147 -15.25 3.00 10.22
CA THR A 147 -15.75 1.63 10.36
C THR A 147 -14.94 0.85 11.39
N ALA A 148 -13.65 1.16 11.50
CA ALA A 148 -12.78 0.70 12.57
C ALA A 148 -11.76 1.77 12.96
N VAL A 149 -11.37 1.73 14.24
CA VAL A 149 -10.32 2.55 14.84
C VAL A 149 -8.97 1.89 14.57
N PRO A 150 -7.92 2.65 14.17
CA PRO A 150 -6.58 2.08 14.02
C PRO A 150 -6.08 1.55 15.37
N SER A 151 -5.30 0.48 15.30
CA SER A 151 -4.72 -0.16 16.48
C SER A 151 -3.41 0.49 16.94
N HIS A 152 -2.68 1.11 16.00
CA HIS A 152 -1.31 1.59 16.18
C HIS A 152 -1.07 2.78 15.25
N ILE A 153 -0.05 3.58 15.59
CA ILE A 153 0.62 4.49 14.66
C ILE A 153 1.98 3.88 14.30
N LEU A 154 2.29 3.76 13.00
CA LEU A 154 3.66 3.50 12.57
C LEU A 154 4.41 4.80 12.43
N ALA A 155 5.57 4.88 13.07
CA ALA A 155 6.54 5.94 12.83
C ALA A 155 7.58 5.46 11.81
N VAL A 156 7.33 5.76 10.54
CA VAL A 156 8.14 5.28 9.41
C VAL A 156 9.30 6.23 9.14
N TYR A 157 10.52 5.69 9.08
CA TYR A 157 11.74 6.46 8.87
C TYR A 157 12.78 5.69 8.04
N GLY A 158 13.77 6.40 7.50
CA GLY A 158 14.82 5.84 6.65
C GLY A 158 16.14 5.60 7.40
N PRO A 159 17.07 4.80 6.83
CA PRO A 159 18.41 4.64 7.38
C PRO A 159 19.10 5.99 7.53
N THR A 160 19.89 6.17 8.59
CA THR A 160 20.79 7.31 8.72
C THR A 160 21.89 7.23 7.67
N THR A 161 21.94 8.22 6.77
CA THR A 161 23.09 8.40 5.89
C THR A 161 24.24 8.94 6.73
N THR A 162 25.20 8.10 7.09
CA THR A 162 26.41 8.46 7.85
C THR A 162 27.41 9.30 7.04
N SER A 163 27.01 9.86 5.89
CA SER A 163 27.90 10.42 4.88
C SER A 163 28.25 11.90 5.06
N SER A 164 28.04 12.50 6.23
CA SER A 164 28.62 13.81 6.55
C SER A 164 29.84 13.61 7.45
N SER A 165 30.96 13.19 6.86
CA SER A 165 32.29 13.21 7.47
C SER A 165 32.85 14.64 7.60
N SER A 166 32.00 15.63 7.82
CA SER A 166 32.41 16.98 8.21
C SER A 166 32.37 17.06 9.73
N PRO A 167 33.53 17.11 10.41
CA PRO A 167 33.61 17.33 11.85
C PRO A 167 33.32 18.81 12.14
N SER A 168 32.11 19.28 11.86
CA SER A 168 31.65 20.60 12.29
C SER A 168 31.01 20.46 13.67
N SER A 169 31.67 21.09 14.63
CA SER A 169 31.56 21.05 16.09
C SER A 169 30.26 21.63 16.68
N SER A 170 29.09 21.25 16.18
CA SER A 170 27.80 21.55 16.82
C SER A 170 27.07 20.26 17.16
N SER A 171 26.86 20.02 18.46
CA SER A 171 26.30 18.82 19.11
C SER A 171 24.83 18.51 18.79
N THR A 172 24.29 18.98 17.67
CA THR A 172 22.90 18.77 17.30
C THR A 172 22.81 17.55 16.39
N SER A 173 22.39 16.41 16.94
CA SER A 173 22.12 15.19 16.19
C SER A 173 21.22 15.49 14.98
N PRO A 174 21.53 14.99 13.77
CA PRO A 174 20.74 15.28 12.58
C PRO A 174 19.28 14.84 12.77
N SER A 175 18.34 15.76 12.56
CA SER A 175 16.91 15.46 12.68
C SER A 175 16.48 14.50 11.55
N ARG A 176 16.01 13.31 11.94
CA ARG A 176 15.54 12.30 10.99
C ARG A 176 14.09 12.60 10.60
N LYS A 177 13.81 12.66 9.29
CA LYS A 177 12.43 12.76 8.80
C LYS A 177 11.65 11.49 9.16
N ILE A 178 10.55 11.67 9.88
CA ILE A 178 9.62 10.63 10.31
C ILE A 178 8.24 10.96 9.76
N THR A 179 7.54 9.95 9.23
CA THR A 179 6.13 10.09 8.83
C THR A 179 5.28 9.13 9.66
N LEU A 180 4.18 9.63 10.21
CA LEU A 180 3.25 8.85 11.02
C LEU A 180 2.13 8.28 10.15
N TYR A 181 1.87 6.98 10.27
CA TYR A 181 0.79 6.29 9.54
C TYR A 181 -0.10 5.51 10.51
N PRO A 182 -1.40 5.80 10.61
CA PRO A 182 -2.32 4.96 11.37
C PRO A 182 -2.49 3.60 10.68
N VAL A 183 -2.51 2.52 11.45
CA VAL A 183 -2.61 1.16 10.91
C VAL A 183 -3.46 0.21 11.75
N HIS A 184 -3.97 -0.82 11.08
CA HIS A 184 -4.51 -2.02 11.69
C HIS A 184 -3.40 -3.08 11.72
N SER A 185 -2.82 -3.34 12.89
CA SER A 185 -1.68 -4.24 13.09
C SER A 185 -1.94 -5.64 12.53
N LEU A 186 -3.19 -6.09 12.54
CA LEU A 186 -3.63 -7.36 11.98
C LEU A 186 -3.28 -7.50 10.48
N TYR A 187 -3.42 -6.45 9.67
CA TYR A 187 -3.05 -6.51 8.24
C TYR A 187 -1.54 -6.71 8.09
N LEU A 188 -0.76 -5.96 8.86
CA LEU A 188 0.69 -6.06 8.79
C LEU A 188 1.17 -7.43 9.28
N ALA A 189 0.63 -7.92 10.40
CA ALA A 189 0.96 -9.24 10.93
C ALA A 189 0.53 -10.40 10.00
N ALA A 190 -0.59 -10.26 9.29
CA ALA A 190 -1.08 -11.29 8.36
C ALA A 190 -0.34 -11.33 7.02
N HIS A 191 0.27 -10.22 6.60
CA HIS A 191 0.88 -10.08 5.28
C HIS A 191 2.41 -9.92 5.29
N CYS A 192 3.05 -9.60 6.42
CA CYS A 192 4.48 -9.29 6.51
C CYS A 192 5.21 -10.24 7.48
N ALA A 193 6.01 -11.17 6.95
CA ALA A 193 6.66 -12.21 7.73
C ALA A 193 7.92 -11.78 8.50
N ARG A 194 8.50 -10.61 8.18
CA ARG A 194 9.70 -10.08 8.85
C ARG A 194 9.39 -9.03 9.91
N LEU A 195 8.12 -8.71 10.13
CA LEU A 195 7.74 -7.83 11.23
C LEU A 195 7.78 -8.58 12.56
N PRO A 196 8.42 -8.02 13.60
CA PRO A 196 8.26 -8.57 14.95
C PRO A 196 6.80 -8.48 15.40
N ALA A 197 6.43 -9.25 16.43
CA ALA A 197 5.12 -9.17 17.06
C ALA A 197 4.75 -7.72 17.42
N PHE A 198 3.48 -7.36 17.24
CA PHE A 198 2.99 -6.05 17.69
C PHE A 198 2.80 -6.07 19.21
N PRO A 199 3.06 -4.94 19.90
CA PRO A 199 2.68 -4.83 21.30
C PRO A 199 1.15 -4.97 21.43
N ALA A 200 0.71 -5.38 22.62
CA ALA A 200 -0.71 -5.48 22.91
C ALA A 200 -1.38 -4.11 22.73
N THR A 201 -2.54 -4.10 22.08
CA THR A 201 -3.33 -2.86 21.91
C THR A 201 -3.90 -2.42 23.25
N LEU A 202 -3.92 -1.10 23.48
CA LEU A 202 -4.65 -0.50 24.59
C LEU A 202 -6.16 -0.80 24.49
N PRO A 203 -6.91 -0.72 25.61
CA PRO A 203 -8.35 -0.93 25.61
C PRO A 203 -9.05 -0.07 24.56
N SER A 204 -10.06 -0.65 23.89
CA SER A 204 -10.80 0.08 22.87
C SER A 204 -11.55 1.26 23.50
N PRO A 205 -11.56 2.44 22.86
CA PRO A 205 -12.23 3.60 23.41
C PRO A 205 -13.74 3.35 23.53
N SER A 206 -14.33 3.83 24.61
CA SER A 206 -15.79 3.85 24.78
C SER A 206 -16.39 4.93 23.88
N PHE A 207 -17.36 4.56 23.06
CA PHE A 207 -18.09 5.51 22.22
C PHE A 207 -19.20 6.18 23.04
N THR A 208 -19.10 7.50 23.22
CA THR A 208 -20.17 8.32 23.76
C THR A 208 -21.17 8.66 22.63
N PRO A 209 -22.47 8.35 22.79
CA PRO A 209 -23.48 8.72 21.78
C PRO A 209 -23.53 10.24 21.60
N GLY A 210 -23.42 10.72 20.35
CA GLY A 210 -23.57 12.14 20.00
C GLY A 210 -22.28 12.86 19.61
N GLU A 211 -21.11 12.27 19.84
CA GLU A 211 -19.84 12.85 19.41
C GLU A 211 -19.57 12.61 17.91
N SER A 212 -18.99 13.60 17.22
CA SER A 212 -18.59 13.49 15.82
C SER A 212 -17.22 12.82 15.63
N SER A 213 -16.44 12.74 16.71
CA SER A 213 -15.10 12.14 16.70
C SER A 213 -14.79 11.50 18.05
N VAL A 214 -14.03 10.41 18.04
CA VAL A 214 -13.54 9.72 19.24
C VAL A 214 -12.07 10.02 19.42
N ARG A 215 -11.67 10.43 20.62
CA ARG A 215 -10.26 10.49 21.01
C ARG A 215 -9.85 9.14 21.59
N CYS A 216 -8.70 8.63 21.16
CA CYS A 216 -8.11 7.44 21.76
C CYS A 216 -6.58 7.51 21.73
N THR A 217 -5.95 6.85 22.68
CA THR A 217 -4.49 6.71 22.75
C THR A 217 -4.11 5.39 22.13
N VAL A 218 -3.12 5.40 21.22
CA VAL A 218 -2.65 4.18 20.54
C VAL A 218 -1.13 4.07 20.61
N PRO A 219 -0.57 2.84 20.68
CA PRO A 219 0.87 2.63 20.67
C PRO A 219 1.51 3.11 19.35
N VAL A 220 2.69 3.71 19.47
CA VAL A 220 3.56 4.11 18.36
C VAL A 220 4.61 3.05 18.13
N ARG A 221 4.70 2.55 16.90
CA ARG A 221 5.67 1.55 16.48
C ARG A 221 6.67 2.14 15.49
N PRO A 222 7.95 2.27 15.87
CA PRO A 222 9.00 2.67 14.94
C PRO A 222 9.18 1.63 13.82
N LEU A 223 9.31 2.08 12.58
CA LEU A 223 9.54 1.20 11.42
C LEU A 223 10.59 1.80 10.48
N CYS A 224 11.79 1.21 10.48
CA CYS A 224 12.83 1.56 9.52
C CYS A 224 12.56 0.91 8.17
N LEU A 225 12.43 1.71 7.11
CA LEU A 225 12.25 1.22 5.75
C LEU A 225 13.35 1.72 4.81
N PRO A 226 13.78 0.93 3.81
CA PRO A 226 14.75 1.37 2.81
C PRO A 226 14.29 2.58 2.00
N SER A 227 12.99 2.73 1.77
CA SER A 227 12.39 3.83 1.01
C SER A 227 11.12 4.33 1.71
N PRO A 228 11.22 5.12 2.80
CA PRO A 228 10.07 5.54 3.61
C PRO A 228 8.95 6.22 2.81
N ALA A 229 9.33 7.05 1.83
CA ALA A 229 8.40 7.81 1.01
C ALA A 229 7.47 6.94 0.16
N THR A 230 7.87 5.69 -0.13
CA THR A 230 7.08 4.76 -0.96
C THR A 230 6.20 3.82 -0.15
N TYR A 231 6.22 3.93 1.19
CA TYR A 231 5.36 3.13 2.07
C TYR A 231 3.86 3.27 1.77
N PRO A 232 3.30 4.46 1.46
CA PRO A 232 1.86 4.60 1.18
C PRO A 232 1.34 3.70 0.06
N HIS A 233 2.14 3.51 -1.00
CA HIS A 233 1.78 2.63 -2.13
C HIS A 233 1.71 1.17 -1.68
N LEU A 234 2.68 0.75 -0.88
CA LEU A 234 2.71 -0.60 -0.32
C LEU A 234 1.54 -0.81 0.64
N SER A 235 1.28 0.12 1.56
CA SER A 235 0.13 0.02 2.46
C SER A 235 -1.19 -0.01 1.69
N GLY A 236 -1.32 0.80 0.63
CA GLY A 236 -2.47 0.80 -0.26
C GLY A 236 -2.77 -0.60 -0.79
N PHE A 237 -1.76 -1.24 -1.37
CA PHE A 237 -1.89 -2.62 -1.87
C PHE A 237 -2.18 -3.62 -0.74
N LEU A 238 -1.51 -3.54 0.40
CA LEU A 238 -1.72 -4.49 1.50
C LEU A 238 -3.17 -4.50 2.01
N TYR A 239 -3.85 -3.35 1.98
CA TYR A 239 -5.26 -3.30 2.32
C TYR A 239 -6.16 -3.72 1.15
N THR A 240 -5.95 -3.19 -0.05
CA THR A 240 -6.89 -3.43 -1.15
C THR A 240 -6.71 -4.79 -1.80
N GLN A 241 -5.52 -5.40 -1.68
CA GLN A 241 -5.09 -6.59 -2.40
C GLN A 241 -5.34 -6.49 -3.92
N SER A 242 -5.38 -5.27 -4.46
CA SER A 242 -5.73 -4.99 -5.86
C SER A 242 -4.48 -4.62 -6.66
N PRO A 243 -4.08 -5.45 -7.65
CA PRO A 243 -3.07 -5.11 -8.63
C PRO A 243 -3.32 -3.77 -9.33
N GLU A 244 -4.59 -3.50 -9.67
CA GLU A 244 -5.02 -2.30 -10.38
C GLU A 244 -4.70 -1.03 -9.59
N VAL A 245 -5.01 -1.03 -8.28
CA VAL A 245 -4.74 0.10 -7.38
C VAL A 245 -3.23 0.32 -7.25
N LEU A 246 -2.45 -0.74 -7.13
CA LEU A 246 -0.99 -0.61 -7.05
C LEU A 246 -0.42 -0.04 -8.36
N LEU A 247 -0.79 -0.61 -9.51
CA LEU A 247 -0.34 -0.15 -10.82
C LEU A 247 -0.70 1.32 -11.06
N ALA A 248 -1.95 1.70 -10.79
CA ALA A 248 -2.39 3.09 -10.91
C ALA A 248 -1.62 4.05 -10.00
N SER A 249 -1.07 3.56 -8.88
CA SER A 249 -0.30 4.37 -7.94
C SER A 249 1.19 4.49 -8.28
N VAL A 250 1.76 3.55 -9.05
CA VAL A 250 3.20 3.50 -9.35
C VAL A 250 3.53 3.86 -10.80
N LEU A 251 2.60 3.67 -11.73
CA LEU A 251 2.77 4.03 -13.14
C LEU A 251 2.40 5.50 -13.40
N PRO A 252 2.94 6.14 -14.46
CA PRO A 252 2.64 7.53 -14.79
C PRO A 252 1.16 7.81 -15.09
N THR A 253 0.48 6.82 -15.69
CA THR A 253 -0.95 6.84 -16.03
C THR A 253 -1.56 5.51 -15.59
N PRO A 254 -2.79 5.46 -15.09
CA PRO A 254 -3.45 4.19 -14.80
C PRO A 254 -3.48 3.28 -16.04
N PRO A 255 -3.12 1.99 -15.91
CA PRO A 255 -3.15 1.07 -17.03
C PRO A 255 -4.59 0.72 -17.44
N PRO A 256 -4.81 0.31 -18.70
CA PRO A 256 -6.09 -0.26 -19.09
C PRO A 256 -6.36 -1.58 -18.34
N ALA A 257 -7.64 -1.91 -18.10
CA ALA A 257 -8.03 -3.14 -17.41
C ALA A 257 -7.54 -4.42 -18.10
N SER A 258 -7.29 -4.36 -19.41
CA SER A 258 -6.70 -5.46 -20.18
C SER A 258 -5.28 -5.82 -19.75
N LEU A 259 -4.56 -4.93 -19.06
CA LEU A 259 -3.20 -5.19 -18.59
C LEU A 259 -3.18 -6.15 -17.39
N THR A 260 -4.18 -6.10 -16.51
CA THR A 260 -4.22 -6.93 -15.28
C THR A 260 -4.92 -8.27 -15.51
N HIS A 261 -5.86 -8.34 -16.44
CA HIS A 261 -6.48 -9.59 -16.83
C HIS A 261 -5.54 -10.36 -17.76
N GLN A 262 -4.89 -11.41 -17.22
CA GLN A 262 -3.95 -12.35 -17.85
C GLN A 262 -4.41 -13.01 -19.18
N ARG A 263 -5.52 -12.60 -19.79
CA ARG A 263 -5.94 -13.07 -21.12
C ARG A 263 -5.14 -12.36 -22.21
N HIS A 264 -3.90 -12.80 -22.39
CA HIS A 264 -3.16 -12.94 -23.66
C HIS A 264 -3.27 -11.88 -24.76
N CYS A 265 -3.58 -10.62 -24.46
CA CYS A 265 -3.46 -9.56 -25.46
C CYS A 265 -2.08 -8.90 -25.31
N GLU A 266 -1.03 -9.57 -25.79
CA GLU A 266 0.32 -8.99 -25.86
C GLU A 266 0.29 -7.62 -26.55
N ASP A 267 -0.60 -7.47 -27.54
CA ASP A 267 -0.90 -6.22 -28.23
C ASP A 267 -1.28 -5.09 -27.28
N GLY A 268 -2.10 -5.38 -26.25
CA GLY A 268 -2.55 -4.40 -25.27
C GLY A 268 -1.40 -3.86 -24.42
N ARG A 269 -0.47 -4.74 -24.00
CA ARG A 269 0.74 -4.32 -23.27
C ARG A 269 1.65 -3.47 -24.17
N ALA A 270 1.91 -3.93 -25.39
CA ALA A 270 2.76 -3.22 -26.34
C ALA A 270 2.20 -1.83 -26.69
N GLN A 271 0.88 -1.72 -26.88
CA GLN A 271 0.20 -0.44 -27.12
C GLN A 271 0.35 0.50 -25.92
N TYR A 272 0.17 0.00 -24.70
CA TYR A 272 0.31 0.81 -23.49
C TYR A 272 1.76 1.27 -23.26
N VAL A 273 2.75 0.38 -23.46
CA VAL A 273 4.18 0.74 -23.44
C VAL A 273 4.50 1.84 -24.45
N ARG A 274 4.02 1.70 -25.69
CA ARG A 274 4.21 2.70 -26.75
C ARG A 274 3.59 4.05 -26.36
N SER A 275 2.39 4.03 -25.79
CA SER A 275 1.73 5.24 -25.30
C SER A 275 2.53 5.94 -24.21
N LEU A 276 3.07 5.19 -23.24
CA LEU A 276 3.93 5.76 -22.18
C LEU A 276 5.19 6.39 -22.75
N ALA A 277 5.89 5.70 -23.67
CA ALA A 277 7.11 6.19 -24.28
C ALA A 277 6.90 7.43 -25.17
N GLN A 278 5.74 7.53 -25.83
CA GLN A 278 5.37 8.71 -26.62
C GLN A 278 4.92 9.89 -25.76
N THR A 279 4.33 9.63 -24.58
CA THR A 279 3.76 10.67 -23.71
C THR A 279 4.77 11.23 -22.70
N TYR A 280 5.68 10.40 -22.19
CA TYR A 280 6.59 10.75 -21.11
C TYR A 280 8.05 10.68 -21.54
N THR A 281 8.86 11.59 -21.00
CA THR A 281 10.32 11.54 -21.22
C THR A 281 10.95 10.34 -20.50
N PRO A 282 12.08 9.80 -21.00
CA PRO A 282 12.79 8.72 -20.33
C PRO A 282 13.13 9.02 -18.86
N GLN A 283 13.44 10.28 -18.55
CA GLN A 283 13.74 10.71 -17.17
C GLN A 283 12.51 10.61 -16.26
N ARG A 284 11.31 10.93 -16.77
CA ARG A 284 10.07 10.75 -16.00
C ARG A 284 9.77 9.27 -15.78
N LEU A 285 9.91 8.44 -16.81
CA LEU A 285 9.73 6.99 -16.67
C LEU A 285 10.73 6.40 -15.67
N LEU A 286 11.99 6.87 -15.67
CA LEU A 286 13.00 6.47 -14.70
C LEU A 286 12.60 6.86 -13.26
N GLN A 287 11.99 8.03 -13.04
CA GLN A 287 11.48 8.41 -11.71
C GLN A 287 10.42 7.42 -11.20
N HIS A 288 9.51 6.98 -12.07
CA HIS A 288 8.52 5.95 -11.74
C HIS A 288 9.16 4.58 -11.49
N ALA A 289 10.20 4.21 -12.25
CA ALA A 289 10.98 3.00 -11.98
C ALA A 289 11.65 3.06 -10.58
N LEU A 290 12.25 4.19 -10.21
CA LEU A 290 12.83 4.37 -8.88
C LEU A 290 11.79 4.32 -7.76
N LEU A 291 10.59 4.88 -7.99
CA LEU A 291 9.46 4.77 -7.06
C LEU A 291 9.05 3.30 -6.86
N LEU A 292 8.82 2.56 -7.94
CA LEU A 292 8.46 1.14 -7.89
C LEU A 292 9.55 0.30 -7.22
N HIS A 293 10.82 0.58 -7.52
CA HIS A 293 11.96 -0.07 -6.86
C HIS A 293 11.95 0.22 -5.35
N GLY A 294 11.60 1.43 -4.92
CA GLY A 294 11.39 1.75 -3.50
C GLY A 294 10.27 0.93 -2.86
N VAL A 295 9.14 0.74 -3.56
CA VAL A 295 8.03 -0.13 -3.11
C VAL A 295 8.51 -1.58 -2.95
N TRP A 296 9.22 -2.11 -3.95
CA TRP A 296 9.83 -3.44 -3.92
C TRP A 296 10.79 -3.61 -2.73
N ARG A 297 11.71 -2.66 -2.51
CA ARG A 297 12.66 -2.71 -1.38
C ARG A 297 11.96 -2.74 -0.03
N ASN A 298 10.91 -1.94 0.15
CA ASN A 298 10.11 -1.96 1.38
C ASN A 298 9.42 -3.32 1.57
N ALA A 299 8.84 -3.88 0.51
CA ALA A 299 8.20 -5.19 0.58
C ALA A 299 9.19 -6.31 0.92
N CYS A 300 10.41 -6.27 0.38
CA CYS A 300 11.50 -7.16 0.75
C CYS A 300 11.89 -7.01 2.23
N ALA A 301 11.98 -5.77 2.73
CA ALA A 301 12.30 -5.50 4.14
C ALA A 301 11.21 -6.04 5.08
N LEU A 302 9.93 -5.88 4.71
CA LEU A 302 8.79 -6.36 5.49
C LEU A 302 8.52 -7.86 5.34
N GLY A 303 9.06 -8.50 4.30
CA GLY A 303 8.80 -9.90 3.98
C GLY A 303 7.35 -10.12 3.56
N VAL A 304 6.87 -9.37 2.57
CA VAL A 304 5.50 -9.48 2.06
C VAL A 304 5.24 -10.86 1.45
N VAL A 305 4.21 -11.55 1.92
CA VAL A 305 3.90 -12.96 1.54
C VAL A 305 2.83 -13.08 0.46
N VAL A 306 2.43 -11.98 -0.18
CA VAL A 306 1.31 -11.95 -1.13
C VAL A 306 1.81 -12.21 -2.55
N PRO A 307 1.48 -13.33 -3.23
CA PRO A 307 1.97 -13.61 -4.58
C PRO A 307 1.57 -12.55 -5.60
N ALA A 308 0.29 -12.13 -5.57
CA ALA A 308 -0.24 -11.11 -6.48
C ALA A 308 0.52 -9.78 -6.42
N PHE A 309 1.10 -9.42 -5.27
CA PHE A 309 1.96 -8.24 -5.14
C PHE A 309 3.18 -8.35 -6.05
N TRP A 310 3.90 -9.48 -5.94
CA TRP A 310 5.14 -9.70 -6.67
C TRP A 310 4.90 -9.80 -8.18
N ASP A 311 3.81 -10.44 -8.59
CA ASP A 311 3.42 -10.49 -10.00
C ASP A 311 3.09 -9.10 -10.55
N THR A 312 2.42 -8.26 -9.74
CA THR A 312 2.11 -6.87 -10.12
C THR A 312 3.37 -6.01 -10.23
N VAL A 313 4.33 -6.18 -9.31
CA VAL A 313 5.61 -5.46 -9.35
C VAL A 313 6.42 -5.85 -10.58
N ASP A 314 6.49 -7.14 -10.92
CA ASP A 314 7.22 -7.61 -12.10
C ASP A 314 6.59 -7.10 -13.40
N LEU A 315 5.26 -7.10 -13.49
CA LEU A 315 4.53 -6.51 -14.61
C LEU A 315 4.83 -5.01 -14.75
N ALA A 316 4.71 -4.25 -13.67
CA ALA A 316 4.95 -2.81 -13.67
C ALA A 316 6.40 -2.47 -14.04
N TRP A 317 7.36 -3.27 -13.52
CA TRP A 317 8.79 -3.11 -13.82
C TRP A 317 9.09 -3.35 -15.29
N GLY A 318 8.56 -4.44 -15.86
CA GLY A 318 8.71 -4.73 -17.30
C GLY A 318 8.15 -3.61 -18.18
N VAL A 319 6.92 -3.14 -17.90
CA VAL A 319 6.30 -2.04 -18.65
C VAL A 319 7.15 -0.76 -18.62
N LEU A 320 7.71 -0.40 -17.45
CA LEU A 320 8.55 0.78 -17.32
C LEU A 320 9.88 0.64 -18.07
N LEU A 321 10.53 -0.53 -17.99
CA LEU A 321 11.77 -0.79 -18.71
C LEU A 321 11.56 -0.78 -20.22
N ASP A 322 10.51 -1.43 -20.72
CA ASP A 322 10.18 -1.46 -22.15
C ASP A 322 9.88 -0.04 -22.66
N ALA A 323 9.17 0.78 -21.89
CA ALA A 323 8.87 2.17 -22.25
C ALA A 323 10.13 3.05 -22.25
N ILE A 324 11.05 2.87 -21.30
CA ILE A 324 12.34 3.58 -21.27
C ILE A 324 13.20 3.20 -22.47
N ALA A 325 13.29 1.90 -22.79
CA ALA A 325 14.04 1.41 -23.94
C ALA A 325 13.50 2.00 -25.25
N LEU A 326 12.18 1.94 -25.44
CA LEU A 326 11.51 2.53 -26.61
C LEU A 326 11.74 4.04 -26.70
N GLY A 327 11.60 4.77 -25.58
CA GLY A 327 11.76 6.23 -25.55
C GLY A 327 13.19 6.72 -25.70
N THR A 328 14.19 5.86 -25.49
CA THR A 328 15.62 6.20 -25.67
C THR A 328 16.17 5.79 -27.03
N GLY A 329 15.39 5.07 -27.84
CA GLY A 329 15.85 4.52 -29.12
C GLY A 329 16.89 3.41 -28.95
N ALA A 330 17.09 2.91 -27.73
CA ALA A 330 17.88 1.71 -27.49
C ALA A 330 17.10 0.53 -28.07
N GLN A 331 17.48 0.08 -29.28
CA GLN A 331 17.03 -1.22 -29.76
C GLN A 331 17.35 -2.28 -28.70
N GLU A 332 16.44 -3.25 -28.55
CA GLU A 332 16.46 -4.30 -27.54
C GLU A 332 17.89 -4.69 -27.11
N PRO A 333 18.21 -4.63 -25.80
CA PRO A 333 19.53 -5.02 -25.35
C PRO A 333 19.75 -6.52 -25.61
N VAL A 334 20.54 -6.82 -26.65
CA VAL A 334 21.13 -8.13 -26.92
C VAL A 334 21.58 -8.72 -25.59
N ALA A 335 20.94 -9.82 -25.20
CA ALA A 335 21.08 -10.38 -23.87
C ALA A 335 22.50 -10.90 -23.66
N VAL A 336 23.30 -10.20 -22.86
CA VAL A 336 24.45 -10.82 -22.19
C VAL A 336 23.88 -11.52 -20.96
N GLN A 337 23.86 -12.86 -21.00
CA GLN A 337 23.63 -13.68 -19.82
C GLN A 337 24.81 -13.47 -18.86
N VAL A 338 24.51 -13.12 -17.61
CA VAL A 338 25.46 -13.13 -16.48
C VAL A 338 25.04 -14.24 -15.54
#